data_AF-A0A2J0YY89-F1
#
_entry.id   AF-A0A2J0YY89-F1
#
_cell.length_a   1.000
_cell.length_b   1.000
_cell.length_c   1.000
_cell.angle_alpha   90.00
_cell.angle_beta   90.00
_cell.angle_gamma   90.00
#
_symmetry.space_group_name_H-M   'P 1'
#
loop_
_entity.id
_entity.type
_entity.pdbx_description
1 polymer ?
#
loop_
_entity_poly.entity_id
_entity_poly.type
_entity_poly.pdbx_seq_one_letter_code
_entity_poly.pdbx_strand_id
1 'polypeptide(L)'
;MRHPNDNGFAERRNAAADAKRRLLTKFASAPKPTDPEMQEKLAAREAANRAREARRAEREALKTAENERILAEAAALAAAAEAEQRAEAEARQAEIADRVSRVVADEAARKAERDRRYAARKARRA
;
A
#
# COMPACT_ATOMS: atom_id res chain seq x y z
N MET A 1 42.41 -53.04 19.17
CA MET A 1 42.13 -52.57 20.54
C MET A 1 40.67 -52.16 20.61
N ARG A 2 39.90 -52.70 21.56
CA ARG A 2 38.48 -52.38 21.74
C ARG A 2 38.37 -51.12 22.59
N HIS A 3 37.73 -50.07 22.06
CA HIS A 3 37.64 -48.78 22.74
C HIS A 3 36.75 -48.89 23.99
N PRO A 4 37.24 -48.53 25.19
CA PRO A 4 36.51 -48.68 26.45
C PRO A 4 35.35 -47.69 26.64
N ASN A 5 35.13 -46.80 25.65
CA ASN A 5 34.04 -45.81 25.65
C ASN A 5 32.88 -46.18 24.72
N ASP A 6 32.97 -47.31 24.00
CA ASP A 6 31.83 -47.82 23.25
C ASP A 6 30.92 -48.57 24.21
N ASN A 7 29.90 -47.87 24.73
CA ASN A 7 28.72 -48.49 25.33
C ASN A 7 28.37 -49.72 24.48
N GLY A 8 28.56 -50.92 25.01
CA GLY A 8 28.64 -52.14 24.21
C GLY A 8 27.37 -52.33 23.38
N PHE A 9 27.41 -53.15 22.32
CA PHE A 9 26.21 -53.47 21.53
C PHE A 9 25.01 -53.88 22.41
N ALA A 10 25.27 -54.63 23.48
CA ALA A 10 24.28 -55.00 24.48
C ALA A 10 23.69 -53.80 25.24
N GLU A 11 24.51 -52.85 25.69
CA GLU A 11 24.06 -51.64 26.37
C GLU A 11 23.24 -50.74 25.44
N ARG A 12 23.66 -50.57 24.18
CA ARG A 12 22.87 -49.82 23.19
C ARG A 12 21.52 -50.48 22.93
N ARG A 13 21.48 -51.81 22.83
CA ARG A 13 20.23 -52.57 22.65
C ARG A 13 19.29 -52.37 23.85
N ASN A 14 19.83 -52.46 25.06
CA ASN A 14 19.04 -52.28 26.29
C ASN A 14 18.54 -50.84 26.42
N ALA A 15 19.39 -49.84 26.16
CA ALA A 15 19.00 -48.43 26.17
C ALA A 15 17.88 -48.12 25.14
N ALA A 16 17.95 -48.70 23.94
CA ALA A 16 16.90 -48.57 22.93
C ALA A 16 15.59 -49.26 23.36
N ALA A 17 15.68 -50.44 23.99
CA ALA A 17 14.52 -51.15 24.53
C ALA A 17 13.86 -50.37 25.68
N ASP A 18 14.64 -49.74 26.54
CA ASP A 18 14.16 -48.92 27.65
C ASP A 18 13.55 -47.61 27.15
N ALA A 19 14.14 -46.98 26.13
CA ALA A 19 13.56 -45.80 25.48
C ALA A 19 12.19 -46.13 24.84
N LYS A 20 12.07 -47.26 24.14
CA LYS A 20 10.78 -47.73 23.60
C LYS A 20 9.77 -48.02 24.69
N ARG A 21 10.17 -48.70 25.78
CA ARG A 21 9.31 -48.93 26.94
C ARG A 21 8.81 -47.62 27.54
N ARG A 22 9.69 -46.62 27.73
CA ARG A 22 9.31 -45.28 28.23
C ARG A 22 8.35 -44.54 27.30
N LEU A 23 8.49 -44.69 25.98
CA LEU A 23 7.55 -44.09 25.02
C LEU A 23 6.17 -44.74 25.09
N LEU A 24 6.12 -46.06 25.20
CA LEU A 24 4.87 -46.80 25.32
C LEU A 24 4.16 -46.52 26.65
N THR A 25 4.90 -46.44 27.76
CA THR A 25 4.30 -46.07 29.05
C THR A 25 3.77 -44.64 29.02
N LYS A 26 4.51 -43.70 28.44
CA LYS A 26 4.06 -42.30 28.25
C LYS A 26 2.81 -42.22 27.38
N PHE A 27 2.71 -43.03 26.33
CA PHE A 27 1.52 -43.08 25.47
C PHE A 27 0.32 -43.69 26.20
N ALA A 28 0.54 -44.77 26.96
CA ALA A 28 -0.50 -45.42 27.74
C ALA A 28 -1.02 -44.54 28.89
N SER A 29 -0.15 -43.74 29.52
CA SER A 29 -0.51 -42.80 30.58
C SER A 29 -0.89 -41.41 30.07
N ALA A 30 -0.87 -41.18 28.75
CA ALA A 30 -1.29 -39.91 28.20
C ALA A 30 -2.80 -39.76 28.37
N PRO A 31 -3.28 -38.57 28.80
CA PRO A 31 -4.70 -38.34 28.91
C PRO A 31 -5.34 -38.42 27.52
N LYS A 32 -6.43 -39.17 27.43
CA LYS A 32 -7.18 -39.35 26.20
C LYS A 32 -7.91 -38.05 25.85
N PRO A 33 -8.22 -37.83 24.57
CA PRO A 33 -9.03 -36.69 24.17
C PRO A 33 -10.39 -36.64 24.87
N THR A 34 -10.94 -37.78 25.27
CA THR A 34 -12.21 -37.89 26.01
C THR A 34 -12.10 -37.58 27.50
N ASP A 35 -10.90 -37.36 28.03
CA ASP A 35 -10.73 -37.06 29.45
C ASP A 35 -11.25 -35.64 29.76
N PRO A 36 -12.04 -35.45 30.84
CA PRO A 36 -12.65 -34.16 31.15
C PRO A 36 -11.65 -33.00 31.23
N GLU A 37 -10.49 -33.22 31.85
CA GLU A 37 -9.44 -32.18 31.94
C GLU A 37 -8.85 -31.77 30.59
N MET A 38 -8.78 -32.70 29.63
CA MET A 38 -8.31 -32.40 28.28
C MET A 38 -9.36 -31.62 27.50
N GLN A 39 -10.65 -31.97 27.67
CA GLN A 39 -11.77 -31.23 27.07
C GLN A 39 -11.82 -29.79 27.60
N GLU A 40 -11.67 -29.58 28.90
CA GLU A 40 -11.60 -28.24 29.51
C GLU A 40 -10.42 -27.42 28.95
N LYS A 41 -9.24 -28.04 28.81
CA LYS A 41 -8.07 -27.39 28.20
C LYS A 41 -8.29 -27.02 26.74
N LEU A 42 -8.98 -27.87 25.97
CA LEU A 42 -9.32 -27.60 24.58
C LEU A 42 -10.34 -26.46 24.49
N ALA A 43 -11.41 -26.51 25.27
CA ALA A 43 -12.42 -25.46 25.34
C ALA A 43 -11.81 -24.10 25.72
N ALA A 44 -10.91 -24.07 26.71
CA ALA A 44 -10.20 -22.85 27.12
C ALA A 44 -9.31 -22.29 26.00
N ARG A 45 -8.62 -23.16 25.25
CA ARG A 45 -7.81 -22.76 24.08
C ARG A 45 -8.68 -22.22 22.94
N GLU A 46 -9.79 -22.88 22.66
CA GLU A 46 -10.75 -22.42 21.65
C GLU A 46 -11.34 -21.07 22.01
N ALA A 47 -11.75 -20.87 23.26
CA ALA A 47 -12.24 -19.58 23.75
C ALA A 47 -11.17 -18.48 23.62
N ALA A 48 -9.92 -18.77 24.00
CA ALA A 48 -8.81 -17.84 23.84
C ALA A 48 -8.50 -17.51 22.37
N ASN A 49 -8.59 -18.50 21.48
CA ASN A 49 -8.40 -18.30 20.04
C ASN A 49 -9.52 -17.45 19.44
N ARG A 50 -10.78 -17.74 19.76
CA ARG A 50 -11.93 -16.91 19.34
C ARG A 50 -11.79 -15.46 19.81
N ALA A 51 -11.37 -15.25 21.06
CA ALA A 51 -11.13 -13.89 21.59
C ALA A 51 -9.93 -13.19 20.91
N ARG A 52 -8.94 -13.93 20.42
CA ARG A 52 -7.82 -13.36 19.64
C ARG A 52 -8.26 -13.03 18.22
N GLU A 53 -9.06 -13.88 17.60
CA GLU A 53 -9.61 -13.68 16.27
C GLU A 53 -10.55 -12.48 16.23
N ALA A 54 -11.45 -12.34 17.20
CA ALA A 54 -12.31 -11.16 17.33
C ALA A 54 -11.49 -9.86 17.41
N ARG A 55 -10.48 -9.81 18.29
CA ARG A 55 -9.57 -8.66 18.39
C ARG A 55 -8.71 -8.42 17.15
N ARG A 56 -8.44 -9.45 16.35
CA ARG A 56 -7.75 -9.28 15.06
C ARG A 56 -8.70 -8.70 14.03
N ALA A 57 -9.91 -9.24 13.91
CA ALA A 57 -10.94 -8.75 13.00
C ALA A 57 -11.27 -7.27 13.26
N GLU A 58 -11.45 -6.87 14.52
CA GLU A 58 -11.67 -5.47 14.88
C GLU A 58 -10.50 -4.57 14.47
N ARG A 59 -9.26 -4.98 14.75
CA ARG A 59 -8.07 -4.19 14.39
C ARG A 59 -7.87 -4.09 12.88
N GLU A 60 -8.13 -5.14 12.13
CA GLU A 60 -8.04 -5.11 10.67
C GLU A 60 -9.16 -4.24 10.07
N ALA A 61 -10.38 -4.27 10.63
CA ALA A 61 -11.46 -3.38 10.23
C ALA A 61 -11.11 -1.90 10.48
N LEU A 62 -10.49 -1.59 11.63
CA LEU A 62 -10.04 -0.22 11.92
C LEU A 62 -8.91 0.23 10.99
N LYS A 63 -7.91 -0.63 10.76
CA LYS A 63 -6.80 -0.31 9.84
C LYS A 63 -7.27 -0.11 8.41
N THR A 64 -8.19 -0.93 7.92
CA THR A 64 -8.73 -0.80 6.56
C THR A 64 -9.48 0.51 6.41
N ALA A 65 -10.35 0.86 7.37
CA ALA A 65 -11.04 2.15 7.38
C ALA A 65 -10.09 3.35 7.46
N GLU A 66 -9.02 3.27 8.27
CA GLU A 66 -8.01 4.33 8.36
C GLU A 66 -7.21 4.48 7.05
N ASN A 67 -6.76 3.36 6.47
CA ASN A 67 -6.07 3.37 5.19
C ASN A 67 -6.95 3.94 4.06
N GLU A 68 -8.23 3.59 4.02
CA GLU A 68 -9.19 4.15 3.06
C GLU A 68 -9.32 5.67 3.21
N ARG A 69 -9.37 6.18 4.45
CA ARG A 69 -9.41 7.62 4.71
C ARG A 69 -8.13 8.32 4.24
N ILE A 70 -6.97 7.76 4.56
CA ILE A 70 -5.68 8.32 4.13
C ILE A 70 -5.56 8.33 2.60
N LEU A 71 -5.98 7.25 1.93
CA LEU A 71 -5.97 7.18 0.47
C LEU A 71 -6.95 8.18 -0.16
N ALA A 72 -8.15 8.34 0.40
CA ALA A 72 -9.12 9.32 -0.08
C ALA A 72 -8.63 10.76 0.10
N GLU A 73 -8.02 11.08 1.25
CA GLU A 73 -7.44 12.39 1.52
C GLU A 73 -6.26 12.68 0.59
N ALA A 74 -5.34 11.73 0.42
CA ALA A 74 -4.22 11.86 -0.51
C ALA A 74 -4.69 12.06 -1.96
N ALA A 75 -5.73 11.32 -2.39
CA ALA A 75 -6.32 11.50 -3.71
C ALA A 75 -6.98 12.87 -3.87
N ALA A 76 -7.67 13.37 -2.85
CA ALA A 76 -8.28 14.70 -2.86
C ALA A 76 -7.22 15.81 -2.94
N LEU A 77 -6.14 15.70 -2.17
CA LEU A 77 -5.02 16.64 -2.21
C LEU A 77 -4.31 16.63 -3.58
N ALA A 78 -4.08 15.45 -4.16
CA ALA A 78 -3.50 15.33 -5.49
C ALA A 78 -4.41 15.94 -6.56
N ALA A 79 -5.72 15.70 -6.51
CA ALA A 79 -6.68 16.28 -7.43
C ALA A 79 -6.76 17.81 -7.31
N ALA A 80 -6.70 18.35 -6.09
CA ALA A 80 -6.66 19.79 -5.85
C ALA A 80 -5.38 20.41 -6.43
N ALA A 81 -4.21 19.81 -6.17
CA ALA A 81 -2.94 20.28 -6.73
C ALA A 81 -2.93 20.22 -8.26
N GLU A 82 -3.46 19.16 -8.87
CA GLU A 82 -3.60 19.09 -10.33
C GLU A 82 -4.54 20.16 -10.88
N ALA A 83 -5.66 20.44 -10.20
CA ALA A 83 -6.60 21.48 -10.62
C ALA A 83 -5.95 22.87 -10.56
N GLU A 84 -5.19 23.18 -9.50
CA GLU A 84 -4.42 24.42 -9.39
C GLU A 84 -3.38 24.54 -10.50
N GLN A 85 -2.59 23.48 -10.75
CA GLN A 85 -1.59 23.48 -11.82
C GLN A 85 -2.22 23.69 -13.21
N ARG A 86 -3.38 23.08 -13.47
CA ARG A 86 -4.14 23.29 -14.71
C ARG A 86 -4.64 24.73 -14.81
N ALA A 87 -5.23 25.28 -13.75
CA ALA A 87 -5.69 26.66 -13.72
C ALA A 87 -4.55 27.67 -13.97
N GLU A 88 -3.37 27.45 -13.37
CA GLU A 88 -2.18 28.27 -13.60
C GLU A 88 -1.65 28.14 -15.04
N ALA A 89 -1.67 26.94 -15.60
CA ALA A 89 -1.27 26.71 -16.99
C ALA A 89 -2.23 27.40 -17.97
N GLU A 90 -3.53 27.27 -17.75
CA GLU A 90 -4.58 27.91 -18.55
C GLU A 90 -4.49 29.44 -18.45
N ALA A 91 -4.30 30.00 -17.26
CA ALA A 91 -4.11 31.43 -17.07
C ALA A 91 -2.88 31.95 -17.83
N ARG A 92 -1.75 31.24 -17.75
CA ARG A 92 -0.54 31.59 -18.52
C ARG A 92 -0.78 31.53 -20.03
N GLN A 93 -1.48 30.51 -20.51
CA GLN A 93 -1.82 30.39 -21.93
C GLN A 93 -2.75 31.52 -22.39
N ALA A 94 -3.74 31.88 -21.58
CA ALA A 94 -4.65 32.98 -21.85
C ALA A 94 -3.90 34.33 -21.90
N GLU A 95 -2.96 34.59 -20.98
CA GLU A 95 -2.13 35.79 -21.03
C GLU A 95 -1.25 35.85 -22.28
N ILE A 96 -0.66 34.73 -22.69
CA ILE A 96 0.14 34.67 -23.92
C ILE A 96 -0.74 34.94 -25.13
N ALA A 97 -1.92 34.32 -25.20
CA ALA A 97 -2.87 34.51 -26.30
C ALA A 97 -3.34 35.98 -26.40
N ASP A 98 -3.63 36.62 -25.27
CA ASP A 98 -4.01 38.03 -25.22
C ASP A 98 -2.87 38.93 -25.71
N ARG A 99 -1.63 38.69 -25.25
CA ARG A 99 -0.45 39.44 -25.72
C ARG A 99 -0.26 39.30 -27.22
N VAL A 100 -0.36 38.09 -27.76
CA VAL A 100 -0.25 37.84 -29.21
C VAL A 100 -1.36 38.56 -29.97
N SER A 101 -2.60 38.48 -29.50
CA SER A 101 -3.74 39.17 -30.10
C SER A 101 -3.52 40.68 -30.18
N ARG A 102 -3.03 41.30 -29.10
CA ARG A 102 -2.70 42.74 -29.07
C ARG A 102 -1.61 43.09 -30.08
N VAL A 103 -0.54 42.30 -30.17
CA VAL A 103 0.54 42.53 -31.14
C VAL A 103 0.00 42.45 -32.57
N VAL A 104 -0.83 41.46 -32.88
CA VAL A 104 -1.44 41.32 -34.21
C VAL A 104 -2.35 42.52 -34.53
N ALA A 105 -3.15 42.97 -33.56
CA ALA A 105 -4.03 44.13 -33.73
C ALA A 105 -3.22 45.43 -33.96
N ASP A 106 -2.14 45.64 -33.19
CA ASP A 106 -1.25 46.78 -33.34
C ASP A 106 -0.55 46.78 -34.71
N GLU A 107 -0.10 45.62 -35.18
CA GLU A 107 0.51 45.46 -36.50
C GLU A 107 -0.49 45.74 -37.63
N ALA A 108 -1.73 45.26 -37.50
CA ALA A 108 -2.81 45.55 -38.43
C ALA A 108 -3.12 47.06 -38.47
N ALA A 109 -3.19 47.72 -37.32
CA ALA A 109 -3.40 49.17 -37.23
C ALA A 109 -2.25 49.97 -37.89
N ARG A 110 -0.99 49.60 -37.62
CA ARG A 110 0.19 50.21 -38.26
C ARG A 110 0.17 50.01 -39.78
N LYS A 111 -0.25 48.84 -40.26
CA LYS A 111 -0.38 48.58 -41.70
C LYS A 111 -1.47 49.46 -42.32
N ALA A 112 -2.65 49.52 -41.71
CA ALA A 112 -3.74 50.38 -42.18
C ALA A 112 -3.34 51.86 -42.23
N GLU A 113 -2.58 52.34 -41.24
CA GLU A 113 -2.05 53.70 -41.25
C GLU A 113 -1.05 53.92 -42.40
N ARG A 114 -0.12 52.98 -42.62
CA ARG A 114 0.82 53.06 -43.75
C ARG A 114 0.07 53.11 -45.08
N ASP A 115 -0.95 52.26 -45.25
CA ASP A 115 -1.76 52.20 -46.48
C ASP A 115 -2.53 53.52 -46.69
N ARG A 116 -3.10 54.11 -45.63
CA ARG A 116 -3.72 55.44 -45.67
C ARG A 116 -2.73 56.53 -46.10
N ARG A 117 -1.52 56.54 -45.52
CA ARG A 117 -0.47 57.51 -45.88
C ARG A 117 -0.02 57.34 -47.34
N TYR A 118 0.13 56.10 -47.79
CA TYR A 118 0.49 55.78 -49.17
C TYR A 118 -0.60 56.25 -50.15
N ALA A 119 -1.87 55.98 -49.86
CA ALA A 119 -3.00 56.45 -50.66
C ALA A 119 -3.05 57.99 -50.74
N ALA A 120 -2.89 58.69 -49.61
CA ALA A 120 -2.85 60.15 -49.58
C ALA A 120 -1.67 60.73 -50.38
N ARG A 121 -0.48 60.11 -50.30
CA ARG A 121 0.68 60.51 -51.11
C ARG A 121 0.44 60.27 -52.60
N LYS A 122 -0.18 59.15 -52.97
CA LYS A 122 -0.52 58.84 -54.36
C LYS A 122 -1.52 59.86 -54.92
N ALA A 123 -2.55 60.21 -54.16
CA ALA A 123 -3.55 61.21 -54.55
C ALA A 123 -2.98 62.61 -54.77
N ARG A 124 -1.89 62.99 -54.08
CA ARG A 124 -1.19 64.26 -54.32
C ARG A 124 -0.28 64.27 -55.55
N ARG A 125 0.07 63.09 -56.08
CA ARG A 125 0.97 62.92 -57.23
C ARG A 125 0.21 62.67 -58.54
N ALA A 126 -1.07 62.35 -58.44
CA ALA A 126 -2.03 62.41 -59.53
C ALA A 126 -2.48 63.86 -59.73
#